data_AF-A0A2E0PYJ3-F1
#
_entry.id   AF-A0A2E0PYJ3-F1
#
_cell.length_a   1.000
_cell.length_b   1.000
_cell.length_c   1.000
_cell.angle_alpha   90.00
_cell.angle_beta   90.00
_cell.angle_gamma   90.00
#
_symmetry.space_group_name_H-M   'P 1'
#
loop_
_entity.id
_entity.type
_entity.pdbx_description
1 polymer ?
#
loop_
_entity_poly.entity_id
_entity_poly.type
_entity_poly.pdbx_seq_one_letter_code
_entity_poly.pdbx_strand_id
1 'polypeptide(L)' 'LATCPNAREIGDRAEAIQCAIADLLPDDVLVIAGKGHETSQIFNNQAFPFKDTAIARATIEAIKGLNR' A
#
# COMPACT_ATOMS: atom_id res chain seq x y z
N LEU A 1 0.61 -16.13 6.10
CA LEU A 1 0.34 -16.05 7.57
C LEU A 1 1.03 -17.14 8.40
N ALA A 2 1.13 -18.38 7.92
CA ALA A 2 1.75 -19.50 8.67
C ALA A 2 3.22 -19.29 9.13
N THR A 3 3.95 -18.33 8.55
CA THR A 3 5.35 -18.02 8.89
C THR A 3 5.57 -16.60 9.44
N CYS A 4 4.51 -15.79 9.55
CA CYS A 4 4.55 -14.43 10.10
C CYS A 4 3.34 -14.22 11.02
N PRO A 5 3.39 -14.67 12.29
CA PRO A 5 2.23 -14.74 13.18
C PRO A 5 1.62 -13.38 13.52
N ASN A 6 2.42 -12.30 13.44
CA ASN A 6 1.98 -10.93 13.72
C ASN A 6 1.61 -10.15 12.45
N ALA A 7 1.60 -10.79 11.27
CA ALA A 7 1.23 -10.11 10.05
C ALA A 7 -0.28 -9.82 10.03
N ARG A 8 -0.63 -8.62 9.58
CA ARG A 8 -2.00 -8.22 9.26
C ARG A 8 -2.26 -8.48 7.78
N GLU A 9 -3.25 -9.29 7.46
CA GLU A 9 -3.68 -9.53 6.08
C GLU A 9 -4.78 -8.55 5.68
N ILE A 10 -4.56 -7.83 4.58
CA ILE A 10 -5.52 -6.92 3.96
C ILE A 10 -5.59 -7.31 2.48
N GLY A 11 -6.76 -7.78 2.04
CA GLY A 11 -6.93 -8.34 0.70
C GLY A 11 -6.86 -7.30 -0.42
N ASP A 12 -7.35 -6.09 -0.16
CA ASP A 12 -7.25 -4.98 -1.11
C ASP A 12 -5.88 -4.32 -1.04
N ARG A 13 -5.22 -4.20 -2.20
CA ARG A 13 -3.85 -3.68 -2.27
C ARG A 13 -3.78 -2.18 -1.96
N ALA A 14 -4.79 -1.39 -2.37
CA ALA A 14 -4.79 0.04 -2.10
C ALA A 14 -5.07 0.30 -0.61
N GLU A 15 -6.00 -0.44 -0.02
CA GLU A 15 -6.27 -0.41 1.42
C GLU A 15 -5.03 -0.82 2.23
N ALA A 16 -4.33 -1.88 1.83
CA ALA A 16 -3.11 -2.31 2.50
C ALA A 16 -2.04 -1.21 2.53
N ILE A 17 -1.83 -0.52 1.41
CA ILE A 17 -0.91 0.62 1.33
C ILE A 17 -1.39 1.78 2.21
N GLN A 18 -2.69 2.08 2.19
CA GLN A 18 -3.27 3.16 2.99
C GLN A 18 -3.13 2.90 4.49
N CYS A 19 -3.47 1.70 4.95
CA CYS A 19 -3.29 1.29 6.35
C CYS A 19 -1.81 1.33 6.75
N ALA A 20 -0.93 0.78 5.91
CA ALA A 20 0.50 0.78 6.22
C ALA A 20 1.06 2.19 6.37
N ILE A 21 0.64 3.15 5.54
CA ILE A 21 1.05 4.56 5.66
C ILE A 21 0.43 5.21 6.90
N ALA A 22 -0.83 4.92 7.20
CA ALA A 22 -1.53 5.49 8.36
C ALA A 22 -0.94 5.03 9.70
N ASP A 23 -0.33 3.85 9.72
CA ASP A 23 0.29 3.24 10.90
C ASP A 23 1.76 3.70 11.12
N LEU A 24 2.36 4.46 10.19
CA LEU A 24 3.75 4.94 10.31
C LEU A 24 3.91 5.99 11.41
N LEU A 25 5.02 5.89 12.14
CA LEU A 25 5.53 6.90 13.05
C LEU A 25 6.71 7.67 12.43
N PRO A 26 7.11 8.82 13.03
CA PRO A 26 8.36 9.46 12.66
C PRO A 26 9.54 8.47 12.67
N ASP A 27 10.42 8.59 11.69
CA ASP A 27 11.59 7.73 11.46
C ASP A 27 11.31 6.29 10.99
N ASP A 28 10.04 5.89 10.80
CA ASP A 28 9.73 4.60 10.17
C ASP A 28 9.99 4.58 8.67
N VAL A 29 10.27 3.39 8.13
CA VAL A 29 10.43 3.13 6.69
C VAL A 29 9.42 2.10 6.23
N LEU A 30 8.59 2.47 5.26
CA LEU A 30 7.67 1.55 4.58
C LEU A 30 8.29 1.03 3.28
N VAL A 31 8.30 -0.30 3.13
CA VAL A 31 8.68 -0.99 1.88
C VAL A 31 7.45 -1.65 1.25
N ILE A 32 7.09 -1.21 0.05
CA ILE A 32 6.05 -1.86 -0.77
C ILE A 32 6.74 -2.78 -1.78
N ALA A 33 6.61 -4.09 -1.61
CA ALA A 33 7.30 -5.08 -2.41
C ALA A 33 6.37 -5.86 -3.37
N GLY A 34 6.99 -6.53 -4.35
CA GLY A 34 6.34 -7.52 -5.22
C GLY A 34 5.88 -7.05 -6.60
N LYS A 35 5.63 -5.75 -6.82
CA LYS A 35 5.25 -5.21 -8.16
C LYS A 35 6.34 -4.42 -8.89
N GLY A 36 7.24 -3.77 -8.17
CA GLY A 36 8.26 -2.92 -8.80
C GLY A 36 7.66 -1.81 -9.68
N HIS A 37 8.06 -1.74 -10.96
CA HIS A 37 7.60 -0.73 -11.92
C HIS A 37 6.27 -1.07 -12.61
N GLU A 38 5.58 -2.15 -12.20
CA GLU A 38 4.30 -2.53 -12.77
C GLU A 38 3.20 -1.48 -12.52
N THR A 39 2.36 -1.27 -13.53
CA THR A 39 1.28 -0.27 -13.53
C THR A 39 -0.12 -0.88 -13.68
N SER A 40 -0.25 -2.18 -13.44
CA SER A 40 -1.53 -2.88 -13.45
C SER A 40 -1.65 -3.90 -12.32
N GLN A 41 -2.87 -4.35 -12.05
CA GLN A 41 -3.18 -5.49 -11.21
C GLN A 41 -4.03 -6.48 -11.99
N ILE A 42 -3.70 -7.75 -11.91
CA ILE A 42 -4.43 -8.79 -12.62
C ILE A 42 -5.52 -9.35 -11.70
N PHE A 43 -6.77 -9.32 -12.15
CA PHE A 43 -7.89 -10.00 -11.54
C PHE A 43 -8.56 -10.87 -12.61
N ASN A 44 -8.75 -12.16 -12.35
CA ASN A 44 -9.37 -13.11 -13.30
C ASN A 44 -8.83 -12.99 -14.75
N ASN A 45 -7.50 -12.95 -14.89
CA ASN A 45 -6.77 -12.79 -16.16
C ASN A 45 -6.99 -11.45 -16.89
N GLN A 46 -7.62 -10.46 -16.25
CA GLN A 46 -7.77 -9.10 -16.77
C GLN A 46 -6.87 -8.13 -16.02
N ALA A 47 -6.16 -7.26 -16.75
CA ALA A 47 -5.29 -6.25 -16.17
C ALA A 47 -6.06 -4.94 -15.95
N PHE A 48 -6.09 -4.48 -14.70
CA PHE A 48 -6.69 -3.22 -14.29
C PHE A 48 -5.60 -2.21 -13.94
N PRO A 49 -5.71 -0.93 -14.35
CA PRO A 49 -4.71 0.08 -14.00
C PRO A 49 -4.50 0.18 -12.49
N PHE A 50 -3.26 0.01 -12.03
CA PHE A 50 -2.91 0.06 -10.63
C PHE A 50 -1.43 0.39 -10.45
N LYS A 51 -1.09 1.44 -9.68
CA LYS A 51 0.31 1.82 -9.44
C LYS A 51 0.54 2.11 -7.96
N ASP A 52 1.35 1.30 -7.30
CA ASP A 52 1.65 1.40 -5.85
C ASP A 52 2.09 2.83 -5.48
N THR A 53 2.97 3.46 -6.29
CA THR A 53 3.46 4.83 -6.04
C THR A 53 2.38 5.90 -6.16
N ALA A 54 1.35 5.69 -6.99
CA ALA A 54 0.27 6.66 -7.17
C ALA A 54 -0.64 6.66 -5.94
N ILE A 55 -0.97 5.46 -5.43
CA ILE A 55 -1.74 5.30 -4.19
C ILE A 55 -0.96 5.89 -3.02
N ALA A 56 0.31 5.50 -2.84
CA ALA A 56 1.13 5.99 -1.73
C ALA A 56 1.22 7.53 -1.71
N ARG A 57 1.45 8.15 -2.88
CA ARG A 57 1.48 9.62 -3.00
C ARG A 57 0.15 10.25 -2.60
N ALA A 58 -0.96 9.76 -3.14
CA ALA A 58 -2.28 10.30 -2.84
C ALA A 58 -2.60 10.19 -1.33
N THR A 59 -2.26 9.06 -0.70
CA THR A 59 -2.46 8.86 0.74
C THR A 59 -1.61 9.82 1.58
N ILE A 60 -0.34 9.99 1.26
CA ILE A 60 0.55 10.91 1.98
C ILE A 60 0.02 12.35 1.90
N GLU A 61 -0.41 12.80 0.72
CA GLU A 61 -0.97 14.15 0.55
C GLU A 61 -2.29 14.32 1.32
N ALA A 62 -3.14 13.29 1.36
CA ALA A 62 -4.36 13.32 2.17
C ALA A 62 -4.08 13.42 3.68
N ILE A 63 -3.06 12.73 4.19
CA ILE A 63 -2.68 12.77 5.61
C ILE A 63 -2.06 14.12 5.99
N LYS A 64 -1.19 14.70 5.15
CA LYS A 64 -0.64 16.05 5.37
C LYS A 64 -1.74 17.10 5.49
N GLY A 65 -2.79 16.99 4.67
CA GLY A 65 -3.95 17.88 4.74
C GLY A 65 -4.75 17.79 6.05
N LEU A 66 -4.53 16.73 6.84
CA LEU A 66 -5.17 16.50 8.14
C LEU A 66 -4.33 16.99 9.33
N ASN A 67 -3.19 17.67 9.09
CA ASN A 67 -2.24 18.12 10.13
C ASN A 67 -1.86 17.02 11.13
N ARG A 68 -1.54 15.82 10.62
CA ARG A 68 -0.79 14.80 11.36
C ARG A 68 0.70 14.95 11.12
#